data_AF-A0A839LQ01-F1
#
_entry.id   AF-A0A839LQ01-F1
#
_cell.length_a   1.000
_cell.length_b   1.000
_cell.length_c   1.000
_cell.angle_alpha   90.00
_cell.angle_beta   90.00
_cell.angle_gamma   90.00
#
_symmetry.space_group_name_H-M   'P 1'
#
loop_
_entity.id
_entity.type
_entity.pdbx_description
1 polymer ?
#
loop_
_entity_poly.entity_id
_entity_poly.type
_entity_poly.pdbx_seq_one_letter_code
_entity_poly.pdbx_strand_id
1 'polypeptide(L)'
;MKHHRLHLLSWLAALALPTHAAFAAPQGDCALLARDEVRAQLGGAYTLLSHDPAGMCSWSSGAMGTLMLNLIRRPVAQEASQVFDAHLAAGRDTGQQPMDAPGLGQRAGFLVSAPDAPMQSLSLIIQDQTDTLTLMLYGASASSEDTRQALATLGRQALARRARADQSFGRCEWFTPAQAESLLGARPQIHRMGALHCSASVGSSSAALVAMSSPGASLEVLKNMKAGTADSCQQVDLPELGEGAFAQHHCAAPGNLALSVYLLVGKRQVNWVLNPGTRPAGAEELKALLPVIQASRPHAESLNP
;
A
#
# COMPACT_ATOMS: atom_id res chain seq x y z
N MET A 1 10.98 11.06 -25.59
CA MET A 1 11.10 11.92 -24.38
C MET A 1 9.69 12.34 -23.97
N LYS A 2 9.31 12.19 -22.69
CA LYS A 2 7.92 12.10 -22.12
C LYS A 2 7.46 10.62 -22.12
N HIS A 3 7.17 9.92 -21.03
CA HIS A 3 6.81 10.26 -19.65
C HIS A 3 7.41 9.18 -18.70
N HIS A 4 8.28 9.56 -17.74
CA HIS A 4 8.82 8.65 -16.70
C HIS A 4 8.46 9.16 -15.28
N ARG A 5 7.35 9.87 -15.15
CA ARG A 5 6.91 10.46 -13.89
C ARG A 5 5.62 9.77 -13.48
N LEU A 6 5.57 9.24 -12.25
CA LEU A 6 4.38 8.74 -11.51
C LEU A 6 4.11 7.20 -11.48
N HIS A 7 5.09 6.38 -11.06
CA HIS A 7 4.82 4.95 -10.76
C HIS A 7 4.73 4.59 -9.26
N LEU A 8 4.79 5.56 -8.33
CA LEU A 8 5.04 5.23 -6.92
C LEU A 8 3.85 5.03 -6.02
N LEU A 9 2.73 5.68 -6.31
CA LEU A 9 1.58 5.62 -5.41
C LEU A 9 0.79 4.32 -5.55
N SER A 10 1.05 3.51 -6.58
CA SER A 10 0.53 2.14 -6.72
C SER A 10 1.28 1.08 -5.89
N TRP A 11 2.48 1.38 -5.36
CA TRP A 11 3.21 0.40 -4.55
C TRP A 11 2.56 0.16 -3.19
N LEU A 12 1.80 1.13 -2.65
CA LEU A 12 1.06 0.96 -1.41
C LEU A 12 -0.06 -0.10 -1.53
N ALA A 13 -0.54 -0.39 -2.74
CA ALA A 13 -1.57 -1.40 -2.96
C ALA A 13 -1.01 -2.83 -3.16
N ALA A 14 0.25 -2.97 -3.59
CA ALA A 14 0.82 -4.27 -3.98
C ALA A 14 1.36 -5.13 -2.82
N LEU A 15 1.28 -4.67 -1.56
CA LEU A 15 2.08 -5.23 -0.46
C LEU A 15 1.32 -6.10 0.55
N ALA A 16 0.04 -6.38 0.31
CA ALA A 16 -0.74 -7.30 1.15
C ALA A 16 -1.24 -8.50 0.34
N LEU A 17 -0.32 -9.37 -0.08
CA LEU A 17 -0.66 -10.75 -0.42
C LEU A 17 -0.45 -11.62 0.82
N PRO A 18 -1.47 -11.89 1.65
CA PRO A 18 -1.40 -13.02 2.55
C PRO A 18 -1.47 -14.30 1.72
N THR A 19 -0.37 -15.05 1.71
CA THR A 19 -0.40 -16.45 1.35
C THR A 19 -1.21 -17.21 2.41
N HIS A 20 -1.89 -18.27 1.97
CA HIS A 20 -3.00 -19.00 2.59
C HIS A 20 -2.69 -19.70 3.95
N ALA A 21 -2.04 -19.04 4.90
CA ALA A 21 -1.98 -19.55 6.26
C ALA A 21 -3.27 -19.16 7.01
N ALA A 22 -3.86 -20.11 7.72
CA ALA A 22 -5.02 -19.89 8.58
C ALA A 22 -4.64 -18.95 9.74
N PHE A 23 -4.71 -17.65 9.49
CA PHE A 23 -4.49 -16.64 10.51
C PHE A 23 -5.66 -16.64 11.50
N ALA A 24 -5.36 -16.46 12.79
CA ALA A 24 -6.40 -16.07 13.73
C ALA A 24 -7.05 -14.79 13.21
N ALA A 25 -8.38 -14.77 13.14
CA ALA A 25 -9.10 -13.58 12.70
C ALA A 25 -8.60 -12.38 13.52
N PRO A 26 -8.24 -11.26 12.86
CA PRO A 26 -7.78 -10.09 13.58
C PRO A 26 -8.82 -9.68 14.61
N GLN A 27 -8.37 -9.36 15.82
CA GLN A 27 -9.25 -8.84 16.86
C GLN A 27 -9.70 -7.43 16.45
N GLY A 28 -11.00 -7.16 16.52
CA GLY A 28 -11.58 -5.86 16.16
C GLY A 28 -12.08 -5.75 14.72
N ASP A 29 -12.62 -4.59 14.41
CA ASP A 29 -13.17 -4.24 13.10
C ASP A 29 -12.33 -3.15 12.43
N CYS A 30 -12.36 -3.13 11.11
CA CYS A 30 -11.81 -2.04 10.32
C CYS A 30 -12.52 -0.72 10.66
N ALA A 31 -11.75 0.36 10.86
CA ALA A 31 -12.28 1.66 11.28
C ALA A 31 -13.32 2.25 10.31
N LEU A 32 -13.23 1.89 9.02
CA LEU A 32 -14.01 2.50 7.94
C LEU A 32 -15.14 1.61 7.41
N LEU A 33 -15.01 0.28 7.49
CA LEU A 33 -16.01 -0.67 7.02
C LEU A 33 -16.13 -1.86 7.96
N ALA A 34 -17.36 -2.19 8.36
CA ALA A 34 -17.61 -3.40 9.13
C ALA A 34 -17.55 -4.64 8.24
N ARG A 35 -17.21 -5.79 8.82
CA ARG A 35 -17.16 -7.08 8.11
C ARG A 35 -18.49 -7.41 7.43
N ASP A 36 -19.61 -7.18 8.11
CA ASP A 36 -20.93 -7.51 7.58
C ASP A 36 -21.34 -6.61 6.41
N GLU A 37 -20.82 -5.38 6.34
CA GLU A 37 -21.04 -4.49 5.18
C GLU A 37 -20.32 -5.02 3.95
N VAL A 38 -19.06 -5.45 4.10
CA VAL A 38 -18.28 -6.07 3.01
C VAL A 38 -18.97 -7.35 2.54
N ARG A 39 -19.44 -8.19 3.47
CA ARG A 39 -20.15 -9.43 3.15
C ARG A 39 -21.50 -9.19 2.48
N ALA A 40 -22.23 -8.15 2.88
CA ALA A 40 -23.50 -7.79 2.26
C ALA A 40 -23.32 -7.30 0.81
N GLN A 41 -22.21 -6.61 0.51
CA GLN A 41 -21.95 -6.05 -0.81
C GLN A 41 -21.24 -7.00 -1.77
N LEU A 42 -20.27 -7.80 -1.29
CA LEU A 42 -19.44 -8.67 -2.12
C LEU A 42 -19.70 -10.17 -1.93
N GLY A 43 -20.65 -10.52 -1.06
CA GLY A 43 -21.01 -11.91 -0.75
C GLY A 43 -20.41 -12.43 0.55
N GLY A 44 -21.06 -13.45 1.13
CA GLY A 44 -20.88 -13.90 2.52
C GLY A 44 -19.54 -14.52 2.90
N ALA A 45 -18.57 -14.63 1.98
CA ALA A 45 -17.30 -15.34 2.20
C ALA A 45 -16.12 -14.45 2.60
N TYR A 46 -16.22 -13.11 2.51
CA TYR A 46 -15.12 -12.23 2.88
C TYR A 46 -14.87 -12.20 4.39
N THR A 47 -13.64 -12.54 4.77
CA THR A 47 -13.13 -12.50 6.14
C THR A 47 -12.09 -11.39 6.25
N LEU A 48 -12.12 -10.62 7.34
CA LEU A 48 -11.11 -9.59 7.60
C LEU A 48 -9.78 -10.29 7.85
N LEU A 49 -8.75 -9.92 7.10
CA LEU A 49 -7.39 -10.45 7.21
C LEU A 49 -6.52 -9.56 8.08
N SER A 50 -6.56 -8.26 7.81
CA SER A 50 -5.81 -7.26 8.56
C SER A 50 -6.55 -5.94 8.59
N HIS A 51 -6.28 -5.15 9.63
CA HIS A 51 -6.73 -3.78 9.73
C HIS A 51 -5.73 -2.98 10.55
N ASP A 52 -5.77 -1.66 10.39
CA ASP A 52 -5.10 -0.74 11.28
C ASP A 52 -5.99 0.49 11.59
N PRO A 53 -5.75 1.17 12.73
CA PRO A 53 -6.54 2.33 13.14
C PRO A 53 -6.53 3.51 12.16
N ALA A 54 -5.56 3.59 11.25
CA ALA A 54 -5.50 4.63 10.24
C ALA A 54 -6.38 4.37 9.02
N GLY A 55 -7.08 3.25 8.99
CA GLY A 55 -8.02 2.96 7.92
C GLY A 55 -7.38 2.35 6.69
N MET A 56 -6.38 1.47 6.86
CA MET A 56 -6.15 0.40 5.89
C MET A 56 -6.71 -0.92 6.42
N CYS A 57 -7.33 -1.66 5.52
CA CYS A 57 -8.02 -2.89 5.84
C CYS A 57 -7.93 -3.85 4.65
N SER A 58 -7.77 -5.14 4.91
CA SER A 58 -7.82 -6.16 3.87
C SER A 58 -8.76 -7.29 4.27
N TRP A 59 -9.51 -7.78 3.30
CA TRP A 59 -10.40 -8.92 3.43
C TRP A 59 -10.10 -9.94 2.33
N SER A 60 -10.23 -11.23 2.64
CA SER A 60 -10.13 -12.28 1.65
C SER A 60 -11.29 -13.25 1.78
N SER A 61 -11.71 -13.73 0.63
CA SER A 61 -12.68 -14.81 0.45
C SER A 61 -12.02 -16.12 0.00
N GLY A 62 -10.68 -16.15 -0.05
CA GLY A 62 -9.90 -17.22 -0.69
C GLY A 62 -10.17 -17.24 -2.19
N ALA A 63 -11.15 -18.04 -2.60
CA ALA A 63 -11.46 -18.31 -4.00
C ALA A 63 -12.01 -17.12 -4.79
N MET A 64 -12.72 -16.16 -4.15
CA MET A 64 -13.32 -15.03 -4.88
C MET A 64 -12.39 -13.81 -4.96
N GLY A 65 -11.31 -13.78 -4.18
CA GLY A 65 -10.35 -12.68 -4.22
C GLY A 65 -10.07 -11.97 -2.89
N THR A 66 -9.29 -10.90 -3.01
CA THR A 66 -8.86 -10.02 -1.91
C THR A 66 -9.35 -8.60 -2.15
N LEU A 67 -10.05 -8.03 -1.16
CA LEU A 67 -10.41 -6.61 -1.10
C LEU A 67 -9.43 -5.89 -0.20
N MET A 68 -8.89 -4.77 -0.66
CA MET A 68 -8.08 -3.84 0.11
C MET A 68 -8.77 -2.48 0.15
N LEU A 69 -8.77 -1.85 1.31
CA LEU A 69 -9.19 -0.48 1.52
C LEU A 69 -7.98 0.31 2.06
N ASN A 70 -7.79 1.53 1.58
CA ASN A 70 -6.82 2.47 2.10
C ASN A 70 -7.39 3.89 2.08
N LEU A 71 -7.40 4.56 3.23
CA LEU A 71 -7.64 5.99 3.32
C LEU A 71 -6.30 6.73 3.48
N ILE A 72 -6.13 7.83 2.77
CA ILE A 72 -5.00 8.73 2.90
C ILE A 72 -5.53 10.14 3.12
N ARG A 73 -5.27 10.72 4.29
CA ARG A 73 -5.60 12.12 4.57
C ARG A 73 -4.39 13.00 4.25
N ARG A 74 -4.63 14.20 3.72
CA ARG A 74 -3.59 15.20 3.46
C ARG A 74 -3.87 16.51 4.21
N PRO A 75 -2.85 17.35 4.46
CA PRO A 75 -3.07 18.67 5.05
C PRO A 75 -3.82 19.62 4.10
N VAL A 76 -3.66 19.43 2.79
CA VAL A 76 -4.22 20.31 1.75
C VAL A 76 -4.80 19.51 0.57
N ALA A 77 -5.85 20.05 -0.05
CA ALA A 77 -6.58 19.38 -1.14
C ALA A 77 -5.72 19.16 -2.41
N GLN A 78 -4.71 20.00 -2.64
CA GLN A 78 -3.80 19.83 -3.77
C GLN A 78 -3.01 18.53 -3.68
N GLU A 79 -2.55 18.16 -2.48
CA GLU A 79 -1.81 16.90 -2.27
C GLU A 79 -2.73 15.69 -2.46
N ALA A 80 -3.99 15.77 -2.01
CA ALA A 80 -4.98 14.71 -2.26
C ALA A 80 -5.23 14.54 -3.76
N SER A 81 -5.26 15.65 -4.50
CA SER A 81 -5.40 15.63 -5.97
C SER A 81 -4.20 14.96 -6.65
N GLN A 82 -2.99 15.22 -6.18
CA GLN A 82 -1.78 14.57 -6.68
C GLN A 82 -1.78 13.05 -6.41
N VAL A 83 -2.26 12.62 -5.24
CA VAL A 83 -2.40 11.19 -4.92
C VAL A 83 -3.41 10.52 -5.84
N PHE A 84 -4.57 11.15 -6.05
CA PHE A 84 -5.60 10.67 -6.96
C PHE A 84 -5.06 10.50 -8.39
N ASP A 85 -4.40 11.54 -8.91
CA ASP A 85 -3.84 11.53 -10.27
C ASP A 85 -2.76 10.47 -10.44
N ALA A 86 -1.92 10.28 -9.42
CA ALA A 86 -0.88 9.26 -9.45
C ALA A 86 -1.42 7.84 -9.39
N HIS A 87 -2.50 7.59 -8.63
CA HIS A 87 -3.17 6.31 -8.66
C HIS A 87 -3.74 6.00 -10.06
N LEU A 88 -4.41 6.98 -10.68
CA LEU A 88 -4.93 6.81 -12.03
C LEU A 88 -3.83 6.59 -13.07
N ALA A 89 -2.74 7.36 -12.98
CA ALA A 89 -1.60 7.22 -13.89
C ALA A 89 -0.98 5.82 -13.78
N ALA A 90 -0.68 5.39 -12.56
CA ALA A 90 -0.04 4.11 -12.34
C ALA A 90 -0.94 2.92 -12.70
N GLY A 91 -2.26 3.05 -12.53
CA GLY A 91 -3.20 2.06 -13.10
C GLY A 91 -3.07 1.92 -14.60
N ARG A 92 -3.04 3.04 -15.35
CA ARG A 92 -2.86 3.04 -16.81
C ARG A 92 -1.54 2.39 -17.22
N ASP A 93 -0.48 2.66 -16.48
CA ASP A 93 0.85 2.10 -16.76
C ASP A 93 0.89 0.58 -16.58
N THR A 94 0.04 0.04 -15.69
CA THR A 94 -0.17 -1.41 -15.52
C THR A 94 -1.22 -2.00 -16.47
N GLY A 95 -1.64 -1.24 -17.49
CA GLY A 95 -2.61 -1.68 -18.49
C GLY A 95 -4.08 -1.61 -18.04
N GLN A 96 -4.37 -1.02 -16.88
CA GLN A 96 -5.75 -0.82 -16.44
C GLN A 96 -6.40 0.33 -17.20
N GLN A 97 -7.69 0.17 -17.53
CA GLN A 97 -8.49 1.18 -18.19
C GLN A 97 -9.23 2.03 -17.15
N PRO A 98 -9.05 3.36 -17.18
CA PRO A 98 -9.81 4.26 -16.31
C PRO A 98 -11.27 4.36 -16.78
N MET A 99 -12.19 4.40 -15.83
CA MET A 99 -13.60 4.68 -16.05
C MET A 99 -14.10 5.69 -15.03
N ASP A 100 -15.07 6.52 -15.39
CA ASP A 100 -15.64 7.49 -14.45
C ASP A 100 -16.54 6.81 -13.40
N ALA A 101 -16.55 7.35 -12.18
CA ALA A 101 -17.40 6.91 -11.08
C ALA A 101 -18.20 8.09 -10.51
N PRO A 102 -19.19 8.63 -11.26
CA PRO A 102 -19.86 9.87 -10.88
C PRO A 102 -20.65 9.72 -9.57
N GLY A 103 -20.78 10.84 -8.83
CA GLY A 103 -21.57 10.90 -7.59
C GLY A 103 -20.83 10.40 -6.33
N LEU A 104 -19.52 10.18 -6.42
CA LEU A 104 -18.66 9.78 -5.30
C LEU A 104 -17.59 10.85 -5.03
N GLY A 105 -17.63 11.47 -3.84
CA GLY A 105 -16.69 12.53 -3.48
C GLY A 105 -16.72 13.72 -4.44
N GLN A 106 -15.61 14.46 -4.50
CA GLN A 106 -15.39 15.53 -5.48
C GLN A 106 -14.90 14.98 -6.81
N ARG A 107 -14.10 13.92 -6.77
CA ARG A 107 -13.58 13.20 -7.94
C ARG A 107 -13.58 11.71 -7.61
N ALA A 108 -13.96 10.89 -8.57
CA ALA A 108 -13.84 9.45 -8.42
C ALA A 108 -13.71 8.76 -9.78
N GLY A 109 -13.02 7.63 -9.78
CA GLY A 109 -12.84 6.81 -10.96
C GLY A 109 -12.57 5.36 -10.60
N PHE A 110 -12.94 4.48 -11.52
CA PHE A 110 -12.52 3.10 -11.51
C PHE A 110 -11.26 2.90 -12.35
N LEU A 111 -10.44 1.93 -11.97
CA LEU A 111 -9.40 1.33 -12.80
C LEU A 111 -9.74 -0.15 -12.96
N VAL A 112 -9.91 -0.60 -14.19
CA VAL A 112 -10.31 -1.97 -14.51
C VAL A 112 -9.18 -2.64 -15.27
N SER A 113 -8.76 -3.83 -14.84
CA SER A 113 -7.81 -4.64 -15.63
C SER A 113 -8.34 -4.93 -17.03
N ALA A 114 -7.43 -5.12 -17.98
CA ALA A 114 -7.79 -5.64 -19.29
C ALA A 114 -8.50 -7.01 -19.18
N PRO A 115 -9.44 -7.35 -20.08
CA PRO A 115 -10.18 -8.63 -20.01
C PRO A 115 -9.30 -9.89 -20.04
N ASP A 116 -8.11 -9.79 -20.65
CA ASP A 116 -7.12 -10.86 -20.81
C ASP A 116 -5.99 -10.80 -19.75
N ALA A 117 -6.07 -9.88 -18.78
CA ALA A 117 -5.09 -9.78 -17.72
C ALA A 117 -5.01 -11.10 -16.92
N PRO A 118 -3.80 -11.61 -16.61
CA PRO A 118 -3.61 -12.84 -15.83
C PRO A 118 -4.32 -12.83 -14.46
N MET A 119 -4.50 -11.63 -13.91
CA MET A 119 -5.27 -11.39 -12.70
C MET A 119 -6.25 -10.23 -12.95
N GLN A 120 -7.54 -10.53 -12.84
CA GLN A 120 -8.58 -9.50 -12.91
C GLN A 120 -8.54 -8.61 -11.66
N SER A 121 -8.63 -7.29 -11.86
CA SER A 121 -8.67 -6.31 -10.78
C SER A 121 -9.62 -5.15 -11.10
N LEU A 122 -10.23 -4.63 -10.03
CA LEU A 122 -11.05 -3.42 -10.05
C LEU A 122 -10.63 -2.54 -8.88
N SER A 123 -10.23 -1.31 -9.17
CA SER A 123 -9.93 -0.31 -8.15
C SER A 123 -10.93 0.83 -8.26
N LEU A 124 -11.53 1.23 -7.14
CA LEU A 124 -12.25 2.50 -7.01
C LEU A 124 -11.37 3.47 -6.24
N ILE A 125 -11.13 4.64 -6.80
CA ILE A 125 -10.41 5.73 -6.14
C ILE A 125 -11.36 6.91 -6.01
N ILE A 126 -11.44 7.49 -4.82
CA ILE A 126 -12.29 8.65 -4.50
C ILE A 126 -11.40 9.71 -3.86
N GLN A 127 -11.50 10.94 -4.35
CA GLN A 127 -11.01 12.14 -3.67
C GLN A 127 -12.20 12.92 -3.12
N ASP A 128 -12.15 13.27 -1.83
CA ASP A 128 -13.08 14.19 -1.19
C ASP A 128 -12.31 15.15 -0.29
N GLN A 129 -12.39 16.45 -0.58
CA GLN A 129 -11.65 17.49 0.13
C GLN A 129 -10.14 17.20 0.17
N THR A 130 -9.62 16.85 1.35
CA THR A 130 -8.22 16.54 1.61
C THR A 130 -7.92 15.04 1.67
N ASP A 131 -8.93 14.20 1.43
CA ASP A 131 -8.85 12.77 1.65
C ASP A 131 -8.88 12.02 0.32
N THR A 132 -8.10 10.95 0.20
CA THR A 132 -8.13 10.00 -0.90
C THR A 132 -8.43 8.62 -0.34
N LEU A 133 -9.50 7.99 -0.82
CA LEU A 133 -9.87 6.62 -0.48
C LEU A 133 -9.66 5.73 -1.70
N THR A 134 -8.96 4.61 -1.52
CA THR A 134 -8.81 3.56 -2.52
C THR A 134 -9.44 2.27 -2.01
N LEU A 135 -10.27 1.64 -2.83
CA LEU A 135 -10.78 0.29 -2.67
C LEU A 135 -10.29 -0.54 -3.85
N MET A 136 -9.54 -1.60 -3.61
CA MET A 136 -8.98 -2.44 -4.66
C MET A 136 -9.38 -3.89 -4.46
N LEU A 137 -10.02 -4.47 -5.46
CA LEU A 137 -10.45 -5.85 -5.48
C LEU A 137 -9.66 -6.62 -6.53
N TYR A 138 -9.00 -7.70 -6.12
CA TYR A 138 -8.34 -8.66 -7.01
C TYR A 138 -9.14 -9.96 -7.04
N GLY A 139 -9.46 -10.50 -8.21
CA GLY A 139 -10.17 -11.78 -8.33
C GLY A 139 -10.94 -11.91 -9.63
N ALA A 140 -11.30 -13.16 -9.99
CA ALA A 140 -11.85 -13.53 -11.30
C ALA A 140 -13.15 -12.79 -11.71
N SER A 141 -13.87 -12.19 -10.76
CA SER A 141 -15.15 -11.49 -10.98
C SER A 141 -15.06 -9.96 -10.74
N ALA A 142 -13.85 -9.40 -10.62
CA ALA A 142 -13.67 -8.01 -10.23
C ALA A 142 -14.28 -6.99 -11.21
N SER A 143 -14.43 -7.32 -12.50
CA SER A 143 -14.77 -6.36 -13.56
C SER A 143 -16.28 -6.23 -13.90
N SER A 144 -17.18 -6.87 -13.16
CA SER A 144 -18.63 -6.78 -13.42
C SER A 144 -19.25 -5.43 -12.97
N GLU A 145 -20.40 -5.07 -13.54
CA GLU A 145 -21.16 -3.87 -13.12
C GLU A 145 -21.66 -3.98 -11.67
N ASP A 146 -22.14 -5.15 -11.26
CA ASP A 146 -22.58 -5.40 -9.88
C ASP A 146 -21.44 -5.17 -8.88
N THR A 147 -20.23 -5.63 -9.22
CA THR A 147 -19.04 -5.42 -8.39
C THR A 147 -18.67 -3.94 -8.33
N ARG A 148 -18.79 -3.18 -9.44
CA ARG A 148 -18.59 -1.72 -9.42
C ARG A 148 -19.58 -1.03 -8.50
N GLN A 149 -20.86 -1.39 -8.57
CA GLN A 149 -21.90 -0.80 -7.73
C GLN A 149 -21.71 -1.15 -6.24
N ALA A 150 -21.26 -2.37 -5.95
CA ALA A 150 -20.88 -2.81 -4.61
C ALA A 150 -19.71 -1.97 -4.07
N LEU A 151 -18.63 -1.80 -4.85
CA LEU A 151 -17.50 -0.96 -4.45
C LEU A 151 -17.91 0.51 -4.27
N ALA A 152 -18.76 1.06 -5.14
CA ALA A 152 -19.27 2.43 -4.99
C ALA A 152 -20.06 2.60 -3.69
N THR A 153 -20.81 1.58 -3.27
CA THR A 153 -21.57 1.59 -2.02
C THR A 153 -20.63 1.52 -0.81
N LEU A 154 -19.66 0.61 -0.82
CA LEU A 154 -18.63 0.52 0.21
C LEU A 154 -17.80 1.82 0.29
N GLY A 155 -17.45 2.42 -0.85
CA GLY A 155 -16.71 3.67 -0.94
C GLY A 155 -17.42 4.83 -0.25
N ARG A 156 -18.74 4.96 -0.44
CA ARG A 156 -19.57 5.95 0.27
C ARG A 156 -19.57 5.72 1.78
N GLN A 157 -19.76 4.47 2.20
CA GLN A 157 -19.78 4.12 3.63
C GLN A 157 -18.45 4.41 4.31
N ALA A 158 -17.34 4.02 3.69
CA ALA A 158 -16.00 4.29 4.17
C ALA A 158 -15.71 5.79 4.25
N LEU A 159 -16.06 6.55 3.20
CA LEU A 159 -15.85 7.99 3.17
C LEU A 159 -16.67 8.73 4.25
N ALA A 160 -17.89 8.27 4.54
CA ALA A 160 -18.71 8.80 5.62
C ALA A 160 -18.09 8.57 7.01
N ARG A 161 -17.19 7.59 7.14
CA ARG A 161 -16.50 7.23 8.39
C ARG A 161 -15.06 7.66 8.46
N ARG A 162 -14.56 8.42 7.48
CA ARG A 162 -13.14 8.84 7.40
C ARG A 162 -12.59 9.52 8.65
N ALA A 163 -13.45 10.18 9.44
CA ALA A 163 -13.07 10.80 10.70
C ALA A 163 -12.65 9.79 11.79
N ARG A 164 -12.95 8.49 11.63
CA ARG A 164 -12.55 7.41 12.54
C ARG A 164 -11.11 6.94 12.33
N ALA A 165 -10.46 7.34 11.23
CA ALA A 165 -9.09 6.99 10.94
C ALA A 165 -8.10 7.83 11.77
N ASP A 166 -7.26 7.16 12.55
CA ASP A 166 -6.18 7.76 13.33
C ASP A 166 -4.96 8.05 12.44
N GLN A 167 -5.02 9.17 11.71
CA GLN A 167 -3.91 9.69 10.91
C GLN A 167 -3.39 11.02 11.45
N SER A 168 -2.09 11.26 11.31
CA SER A 168 -1.43 12.47 11.81
C SER A 168 -0.26 12.90 10.90
N PHE A 169 0.16 14.16 10.99
CA PHE A 169 1.19 14.73 10.13
C PHE A 169 2.43 15.14 10.90
N GLY A 170 3.61 14.99 10.29
CA GLY A 170 4.87 15.59 10.76
C GLY A 170 5.66 14.82 11.83
N ARG A 171 5.16 13.72 12.38
CA ARG A 171 5.91 12.83 13.28
C ARG A 171 5.82 11.40 12.78
N CYS A 172 6.93 10.69 12.79
CA CYS A 172 6.99 9.27 12.43
C CYS A 172 8.02 8.57 13.33
N GLU A 173 7.63 7.42 13.89
CA GLU A 173 8.47 6.60 14.77
C GLU A 173 9.41 5.67 13.99
N TRP A 174 9.15 5.45 12.70
CA TRP A 174 9.95 4.60 11.83
C TRP A 174 11.25 5.26 11.35
N PHE A 175 11.21 6.56 11.08
CA PHE A 175 12.37 7.32 10.62
C PHE A 175 12.25 8.79 11.01
N THR A 176 13.41 9.42 11.20
CA THR A 176 13.52 10.86 11.46
C THR A 176 13.44 11.67 10.15
N PRO A 177 13.10 12.96 10.22
CA PRO A 177 13.18 13.85 9.06
C PRO A 177 14.56 13.87 8.40
N ALA A 178 15.64 13.84 9.18
CA ALA A 178 17.00 13.84 8.66
C ALA A 178 17.35 12.56 7.90
N GLN A 179 16.91 11.39 8.38
CA GLN A 179 17.08 10.12 7.67
C GLN A 179 16.31 10.12 6.35
N ALA A 180 15.06 10.57 6.37
CA ALA A 180 14.25 10.67 5.15
C ALA A 180 14.85 11.66 4.15
N GLU A 181 15.32 12.83 4.62
CA GLU A 181 16.00 13.82 3.77
C GLU A 181 17.27 13.26 3.15
N SER A 182 18.09 12.53 3.92
CA SER A 182 19.30 11.89 3.41
C SER A 182 19.00 10.84 2.33
N LEU A 183 17.94 10.03 2.51
CA LEU A 183 17.56 9.00 1.55
C LEU A 183 16.95 9.57 0.27
N LEU A 184 16.13 10.62 0.41
CA LEU A 184 15.38 11.22 -0.68
C LEU A 184 16.12 12.37 -1.36
N GLY A 185 17.23 12.86 -0.78
CA GLY A 185 18.08 13.93 -1.32
C GLY A 185 17.47 15.33 -1.23
N ALA A 186 16.34 15.49 -0.55
CA ALA A 186 15.64 16.75 -0.36
C ALA A 186 14.71 16.67 0.85
N ARG A 187 14.39 17.84 1.42
CA ARG A 187 13.51 17.95 2.60
C ARG A 187 12.13 17.34 2.31
N PRO A 188 11.72 16.27 3.02
CA PRO A 188 10.47 15.58 2.74
C PRO A 188 9.30 16.12 3.56
N GLN A 189 8.09 15.90 3.03
CA GLN A 189 6.86 15.93 3.80
C GLN A 189 6.64 14.56 4.43
N ILE A 190 6.39 14.49 5.74
CA ILE A 190 6.21 13.24 6.47
C ILE A 190 4.75 13.08 6.87
N HIS A 191 4.19 11.93 6.52
CA HIS A 191 2.82 11.55 6.80
C HIS A 191 2.81 10.26 7.62
N ARG A 192 2.35 10.35 8.87
CA ARG A 192 2.05 9.18 9.69
C ARG A 192 0.64 8.76 9.37
N MET A 193 0.56 7.76 8.51
CA MET A 193 -0.72 7.17 8.14
C MET A 193 -1.32 6.57 9.40
N GLY A 194 -0.59 5.77 10.17
CA GLY A 194 -0.99 5.31 11.50
C GLY A 194 0.18 4.85 12.34
N ALA A 195 -0.09 4.25 13.52
CA ALA A 195 0.97 3.70 14.38
C ALA A 195 1.86 2.66 13.68
N LEU A 196 1.32 2.01 12.65
CA LEU A 196 2.00 0.95 11.94
C LEU A 196 2.64 1.42 10.62
N HIS A 197 2.31 2.63 10.13
CA HIS A 197 2.59 3.02 8.75
C HIS A 197 2.99 4.50 8.66
N CYS A 198 4.15 4.74 8.07
CA CYS A 198 4.65 6.07 7.75
C CYS A 198 5.05 6.18 6.28
N SER A 199 4.90 7.38 5.73
CA SER A 199 5.49 7.74 4.46
C SER A 199 6.18 9.11 4.53
N ALA A 200 7.19 9.28 3.70
CA ALA A 200 7.84 10.55 3.42
C ALA A 200 7.91 10.73 1.89
N SER A 201 7.67 11.95 1.42
CA SER A 201 7.70 12.28 -0.02
C SER A 201 8.25 13.68 -0.26
N VAL A 202 8.87 13.89 -1.42
CA VAL A 202 9.41 15.20 -1.81
C VAL A 202 8.52 15.86 -2.84
N GLY A 203 7.64 16.77 -2.40
CA GLY A 203 6.80 17.62 -3.27
C GLY A 203 6.14 16.84 -4.41
N SER A 204 6.21 17.38 -5.63
CA SER A 204 5.68 16.73 -6.84
C SER A 204 6.64 15.72 -7.48
N SER A 205 7.71 15.32 -6.79
CA SER A 205 8.65 14.33 -7.30
C SER A 205 8.13 12.91 -7.03
N SER A 206 8.74 11.92 -7.70
CA SER A 206 8.54 10.52 -7.37
C SER A 206 9.20 10.12 -6.04
N ALA A 207 10.17 10.87 -5.52
CA ALA A 207 10.97 10.42 -4.38
C ALA A 207 10.08 10.17 -3.15
N ALA A 208 10.11 8.94 -2.63
CA ALA A 208 9.35 8.56 -1.46
C ALA A 208 10.03 7.45 -0.63
N LEU A 209 9.75 7.45 0.66
CA LEU A 209 10.14 6.44 1.63
C LEU A 209 8.89 5.99 2.38
N VAL A 210 8.65 4.70 2.45
CA VAL A 210 7.52 4.11 3.17
C VAL A 210 8.06 3.08 4.15
N ALA A 211 7.53 3.10 5.37
CA ALA A 211 7.76 2.09 6.39
C ALA A 211 6.41 1.61 6.90
N MET A 212 6.21 0.30 6.93
CA MET A 212 4.94 -0.30 7.32
C MET A 212 5.14 -1.60 8.09
N SER A 213 4.19 -1.89 8.99
CA SER A 213 4.12 -3.18 9.66
C SER A 213 2.72 -3.77 9.64
N SER A 214 2.64 -5.07 9.35
CA SER A 214 1.43 -5.87 9.43
C SER A 214 1.55 -6.94 10.52
N PRO A 215 0.48 -7.19 11.29
CA PRO A 215 0.45 -8.32 12.22
C PRO A 215 0.31 -9.64 11.46
N GLY A 216 0.59 -10.75 12.15
CA GLY A 216 0.24 -12.08 11.67
C GLY A 216 1.16 -12.57 10.57
N ALA A 217 2.42 -12.13 10.50
CA ALA A 217 3.37 -12.70 9.56
C ALA A 217 4.14 -13.87 10.16
N SER A 218 4.50 -14.82 9.32
CA SER A 218 5.41 -15.92 9.65
C SER A 218 6.61 -15.92 8.72
N LEU A 219 7.64 -16.65 9.10
CA LEU A 219 8.79 -16.89 8.23
C LEU A 219 8.38 -17.56 6.90
N GLU A 220 7.38 -18.44 6.94
CA GLU A 220 6.84 -19.09 5.75
C GLU A 220 6.17 -18.08 4.80
N VAL A 221 5.39 -17.13 5.33
CA VAL A 221 4.81 -16.04 4.54
C VAL A 221 5.92 -15.23 3.86
N LEU A 222 6.97 -14.87 4.59
CA LEU A 222 8.10 -14.12 4.06
C LEU A 222 8.82 -14.90 2.94
N LYS A 223 9.03 -16.21 3.13
CA LYS A 223 9.61 -17.10 2.10
C LYS A 223 8.73 -17.19 0.84
N ASN A 224 7.41 -17.30 1.02
CA ASN A 224 6.48 -17.34 -0.11
C ASN A 224 6.44 -16.00 -0.86
N MET A 225 6.51 -14.88 -0.15
CA MET A 225 6.63 -13.56 -0.76
C MET A 225 7.90 -13.44 -1.60
N LYS A 226 9.03 -13.91 -1.07
CA LYS A 226 10.30 -13.96 -1.81
C LYS A 226 10.16 -14.78 -3.10
N ALA A 227 9.47 -15.91 -3.05
CA ALA A 227 9.28 -16.78 -4.21
C ALA A 227 8.29 -16.23 -5.26
N GLY A 228 7.31 -15.40 -4.84
CA GLY A 228 6.15 -15.01 -5.65
C GLY A 228 6.28 -13.74 -6.49
N THR A 229 7.42 -13.06 -6.52
CA THR A 229 7.53 -11.75 -7.19
C THR A 229 7.97 -11.84 -8.63
N ALA A 230 6.98 -11.74 -9.53
CA ALA A 230 7.18 -11.65 -10.98
C ALA A 230 7.86 -10.34 -11.43
N ASP A 231 7.73 -9.25 -10.66
CA ASP A 231 8.18 -7.91 -11.05
C ASP A 231 9.56 -7.51 -10.47
N SER A 232 10.20 -8.40 -9.70
CA SER A 232 11.55 -8.18 -9.18
C SER A 232 12.60 -8.70 -10.17
N CYS A 233 13.54 -7.87 -10.62
CA CYS A 233 14.69 -8.36 -11.40
C CYS A 233 15.89 -8.76 -10.54
N GLN A 234 15.93 -8.34 -9.29
CA GLN A 234 16.98 -8.75 -8.34
C GLN A 234 16.40 -8.90 -6.95
N GLN A 235 16.84 -9.97 -6.27
CA GLN A 235 16.59 -10.19 -4.86
C GLN A 235 17.92 -10.32 -4.12
N VAL A 236 17.99 -9.78 -2.90
CA VAL A 236 19.19 -9.81 -2.07
C VAL A 236 18.81 -10.31 -0.69
N ASP A 237 19.45 -11.39 -0.23
CA ASP A 237 19.27 -11.84 1.16
C ASP A 237 19.94 -10.87 2.14
N LEU A 238 19.27 -10.58 3.24
CA LEU A 238 19.71 -9.63 4.26
C LEU A 238 19.74 -10.29 5.65
N PRO A 239 20.63 -11.30 5.85
CA PRO A 239 20.69 -12.05 7.10
C PRO A 239 20.95 -11.17 8.34
N GLU A 240 21.57 -10.00 8.17
CA GLU A 240 21.79 -9.01 9.23
C GLU A 240 20.50 -8.39 9.79
N LEU A 241 19.37 -8.50 9.07
CA LEU A 241 18.06 -8.03 9.52
C LEU A 241 17.23 -9.14 10.19
N GLY A 242 17.61 -10.40 10.01
CA GLY A 242 16.94 -11.57 10.58
C GLY A 242 16.73 -12.70 9.58
N GLU A 243 16.26 -13.84 10.08
CA GLU A 243 16.01 -15.02 9.25
C GLU A 243 14.95 -14.71 8.18
N GLY A 244 15.27 -15.03 6.92
CA GLY A 244 14.37 -14.86 5.79
C GLY A 244 14.16 -13.41 5.37
N ALA A 245 14.88 -12.43 5.93
CA ALA A 245 14.82 -11.05 5.48
C ALA A 245 15.50 -10.90 4.11
N PHE A 246 14.88 -10.10 3.22
CA PHE A 246 15.38 -9.88 1.87
C PHE A 246 15.00 -8.51 1.32
N ALA A 247 15.77 -8.03 0.35
CA ALA A 247 15.43 -6.91 -0.51
C ALA A 247 14.98 -7.38 -1.89
N GLN A 248 14.16 -6.56 -2.53
CA GLN A 248 13.75 -6.71 -3.92
C GLN A 248 13.90 -5.39 -4.66
N HIS A 249 14.52 -5.43 -5.82
CA HIS A 249 14.58 -4.29 -6.72
C HIS A 249 13.44 -4.38 -7.74
N HIS A 250 12.70 -3.28 -7.88
CA HIS A 250 11.57 -3.14 -8.77
C HIS A 250 12.01 -2.54 -10.10
N CYS A 251 11.90 -3.32 -11.16
CA CYS A 251 12.67 -3.04 -12.37
C CYS A 251 11.78 -2.43 -13.45
N ALA A 252 12.14 -1.22 -13.88
CA ALA A 252 11.69 -0.65 -15.14
C ALA A 252 12.92 -0.11 -15.87
N ALA A 253 13.01 -0.33 -17.18
CA ALA A 253 14.12 0.26 -17.94
C ALA A 253 14.03 1.81 -17.91
N PRO A 254 15.15 2.56 -17.77
CA PRO A 254 16.54 2.10 -17.74
C PRO A 254 17.17 1.92 -16.34
N GLY A 255 16.40 1.78 -15.26
CA GLY A 255 16.95 1.56 -13.92
C GLY A 255 15.90 1.25 -12.85
N ASN A 256 16.30 0.52 -11.80
CA ASN A 256 15.41 0.15 -10.70
C ASN A 256 14.68 1.39 -10.17
N LEU A 257 13.35 1.39 -10.25
CA LEU A 257 12.58 2.56 -9.82
C LEU A 257 12.56 2.62 -8.30
N ALA A 258 12.33 1.48 -7.67
CA ALA A 258 12.21 1.37 -6.22
C ALA A 258 12.92 0.11 -5.74
N LEU A 259 13.18 0.05 -4.43
CA LEU A 259 13.54 -1.17 -3.74
C LEU A 259 12.61 -1.37 -2.55
N SER A 260 12.24 -2.61 -2.29
CA SER A 260 11.54 -3.01 -1.08
C SER A 260 12.45 -3.85 -0.19
N VAL A 261 12.33 -3.71 1.13
CA VAL A 261 12.98 -4.58 2.12
C VAL A 261 11.93 -5.19 3.02
N TYR A 262 11.93 -6.51 3.12
CA TYR A 262 11.01 -7.29 3.93
C TYR A 262 11.78 -7.99 5.05
N LEU A 263 11.27 -7.90 6.27
CA LEU A 263 11.84 -8.57 7.43
C LEU A 263 10.74 -8.98 8.42
N LEU A 264 11.05 -9.96 9.26
CA LEU A 264 10.20 -10.38 10.36
C LEU A 264 10.75 -9.81 11.68
N VAL A 265 9.90 -9.15 12.45
CA VAL A 265 10.21 -8.69 13.81
C VAL A 265 9.15 -9.24 14.76
N GLY A 266 9.50 -10.29 15.50
CA GLY A 266 8.53 -11.04 16.31
C GLY A 266 7.49 -11.74 15.44
N LYS A 267 6.21 -11.44 15.64
CA LYS A 267 5.09 -11.99 14.83
C LYS A 267 4.59 -11.01 13.77
N ARG A 268 5.42 -10.03 13.42
CA ARG A 268 5.06 -8.94 12.52
C ARG A 268 5.97 -8.91 11.32
N GLN A 269 5.37 -8.72 10.15
CA GLN A 269 6.11 -8.35 8.98
C GLN A 269 6.36 -6.84 9.05
N VAL A 270 7.57 -6.46 8.73
CA VAL A 270 7.96 -5.08 8.49
C VAL A 270 8.36 -5.00 7.03
N ASN A 271 7.88 -3.97 6.36
CA ASN A 271 8.22 -3.70 4.99
C ASN A 271 8.62 -2.23 4.83
N TRP A 272 9.68 -2.03 4.07
CA TRP A 272 10.21 -0.73 3.70
C TRP A 272 10.20 -0.59 2.19
N VAL A 273 9.81 0.57 1.68
CA VAL A 273 9.91 0.89 0.26
C VAL A 273 10.67 2.19 0.12
N LEU A 274 11.73 2.18 -0.69
CA LEU A 274 12.48 3.37 -1.05
C LEU A 274 12.42 3.58 -2.55
N ASN A 275 12.01 4.77 -2.95
CA ASN A 275 12.27 5.30 -4.27
C ASN A 275 13.01 6.63 -4.13
N PRO A 276 14.25 6.71 -4.62
CA PRO A 276 15.08 7.90 -4.49
C PRO A 276 14.75 8.99 -5.54
N GLY A 277 13.69 8.80 -6.34
CA GLY A 277 13.19 9.74 -7.33
C GLY A 277 13.89 9.62 -8.66
N THR A 278 14.89 10.47 -8.90
CA THR A 278 15.61 10.56 -10.18
C THR A 278 16.83 9.65 -10.27
N ARG A 279 17.19 9.00 -9.16
CA ARG A 279 18.30 8.04 -9.10
C ARG A 279 17.75 6.62 -9.20
N PRO A 280 18.54 5.64 -9.67
CA PRO A 280 18.16 4.23 -9.55
C PRO A 280 18.10 3.82 -8.07
N ALA A 281 17.16 2.96 -7.70
CA ALA A 281 17.12 2.29 -6.40
C ALA A 281 18.04 1.05 -6.43
N GLY A 282 19.36 1.27 -6.36
CA GLY A 282 20.39 0.25 -6.50
C GLY A 282 21.00 -0.21 -5.17
N ALA A 283 22.22 -0.75 -5.26
CA ALA A 283 22.96 -1.26 -4.10
C ALA A 283 23.34 -0.15 -3.11
N GLU A 284 23.66 1.06 -3.59
CA GLU A 284 23.98 2.19 -2.71
C GLU A 284 22.75 2.67 -1.93
N GLU A 285 21.59 2.70 -2.57
CA GLU A 285 20.33 3.03 -1.92
C GLU A 285 19.94 1.97 -0.88
N LEU A 286 20.13 0.68 -1.18
CA LEU A 286 19.93 -0.40 -0.22
C LEU A 286 20.86 -0.21 0.99
N LYS A 287 22.16 0.00 0.74
CA LYS A 287 23.17 0.22 1.80
C LYS A 287 22.83 1.43 2.67
N ALA A 288 22.31 2.51 2.08
CA ALA A 288 21.88 3.70 2.82
C ALA A 288 20.62 3.46 3.65
N LEU A 289 19.72 2.59 3.18
CA LEU A 289 18.46 2.28 3.86
C LEU A 289 18.67 1.36 5.08
N LEU A 290 19.60 0.40 5.02
CA LEU A 290 19.79 -0.61 6.07
C LEU A 290 19.99 -0.02 7.49
N PRO A 291 20.82 1.01 7.73
CA PRO A 291 20.96 1.61 9.06
C PRO A 291 19.66 2.23 9.59
N VAL A 292 18.80 2.75 8.70
CA VAL A 292 17.50 3.32 9.09
C VAL A 292 16.55 2.21 9.54
N ILE A 293 16.52 1.08 8.81
CA ILE A 293 15.73 -0.10 9.19
C ILE A 293 16.21 -0.68 10.53
N GLN A 294 17.52 -0.76 10.73
CA GLN A 294 18.09 -1.25 12.00
C GLN A 294 17.74 -0.31 13.16
N ALA A 295 17.83 1.00 12.96
CA ALA A 295 17.46 1.99 13.97
C ALA A 295 15.95 1.98 14.30
N SER A 296 15.08 1.58 13.37
CA SER A 296 13.64 1.47 13.61
C SER A 296 13.23 0.18 14.30
N ARG A 297 14.14 -0.80 14.45
CA ARG A 297 13.82 -2.12 15.00
C ARG A 297 13.19 -2.06 16.39
N PRO A 298 13.66 -1.24 17.35
CA PRO A 298 13.02 -1.14 18.66
C PRO A 298 11.56 -0.67 18.59
N HIS A 299 11.22 0.21 17.64
CA HIS A 299 9.84 0.60 17.41
C HIS A 299 9.02 -0.59 16.90
N ALA A 300 9.51 -1.32 15.90
CA ALA A 300 8.82 -2.53 15.41
C ALA A 300 8.63 -3.59 16.51
N GLU A 301 9.61 -3.75 17.41
CA GLU A 301 9.52 -4.63 18.57
C GLU A 301 8.43 -4.17 19.54
N SER A 302 8.32 -2.86 19.81
CA SER A 302 7.28 -2.28 20.68
C SER A 302 5.85 -2.48 20.18
N LEU A 303 5.68 -2.82 18.90
CA LEU A 303 4.38 -3.11 18.28
C LEU A 303 3.94 -4.58 18.43
N ASN A 304 4.78 -5.43 19.03
CA ASN A 304 4.42 -6.80 19.39
C ASN A 304 3.77 -6.79 20.79
N PRO A 305 2.46 -7.09 20.90
CA PRO A 305 1.80 -7.23 22.19
C PRO A 305 2.24 -8.50 22.94
#